data_AF-A0A1S3PDY3-F1
#
_entry.id   AF-A0A1S3PDY3-F1
#
_cell.length_a   1.000
_cell.length_b   1.000
_cell.length_c   1.000
_cell.angle_alpha   90.00
_cell.angle_beta   90.00
_cell.angle_gamma   90.00
#
_symmetry.space_group_name_H-M   'P 1'
#
loop_
_entity.id
_entity.type
_entity.pdbx_description
1 polymer ?
#
loop_
_entity_poly.entity_id
_entity_poly.type
_entity_poly.pdbx_seq_one_letter_code
_entity_poly.pdbx_strand_id
1 'polypeptide(L)'
;TLQVLQVSVTEVQTLCGDPQARVSPLLCLSQDPSIQFLQPIKVQVPLPTGLAGHTVDLSCLHLLHGDPSAHTWTDITSQVSLYVTQLYAIFYITHFSWYWLWYTTQRCVSGVVRRVYQRLKQFQVQFLVLQRRTDPKQVLLQCLPADKVDNRVQSLSEQYDGPQPSDLCDLLEGEQFFAGFERGLDVSADRPDCAEGRLSFVFYSRLKNLKEVYVCPTQKQEGSIRGQVSFYRGEVPSDIPQEVARKRKGHDSQWLATLPLRLPGLNSEGGSNGMDWEQPQYPPLNLGDPESGYLTEANLLAISLQIGQDWRSIGINLGISYQELDRIQYKYRDNLGALVLEMLFHWARGQQQEGVGLRPAGGPGQKGIGAVPRLVDAMVESDRRDLAEEIKDIVRLGTRKYNESLRRVGLEEEEKRPSAETDPSPSH
;
A
#
# COMPACT_ATOMS: atom_id res chain seq x y z
N THR A 1 20.18 1.52 -13.51
CA THR A 1 19.24 2.51 -14.06
C THR A 1 19.83 3.91 -13.94
N LEU A 2 19.47 4.79 -14.87
CA LEU A 2 19.87 6.19 -14.90
C LEU A 2 18.60 7.03 -14.75
N GLN A 3 18.56 7.88 -13.73
CA GLN A 3 17.50 8.87 -13.52
C GLN A 3 18.10 10.27 -13.45
N VAL A 4 17.38 11.25 -13.98
CA VAL A 4 17.79 12.66 -13.96
C VAL A 4 16.67 13.48 -13.33
N LEU A 5 16.97 14.13 -12.22
CA LEU A 5 16.04 15.01 -11.52
C LEU A 5 16.37 16.46 -11.86
N GLN A 6 15.43 17.12 -12.54
CA GLN A 6 15.51 18.56 -12.79
C GLN A 6 15.23 19.32 -11.50
N VAL A 7 15.98 20.40 -11.27
CA VAL A 7 15.90 21.18 -10.05
C VAL A 7 15.66 22.64 -10.39
N SER A 8 14.71 23.27 -9.70
CA SER A 8 14.44 24.69 -9.87
C SER A 8 15.57 25.54 -9.29
N VAL A 9 16.19 26.37 -10.13
CA VAL A 9 17.27 27.27 -9.71
C VAL A 9 16.79 28.26 -8.64
N THR A 10 15.57 28.79 -8.77
CA THR A 10 15.01 29.77 -7.83
C THR A 10 14.74 29.17 -6.46
N GLU A 11 14.31 27.91 -6.43
CA GLU A 11 14.08 27.17 -5.18
C GLU A 11 15.40 26.91 -4.47
N VAL A 12 16.44 26.50 -5.21
CA VAL A 12 17.79 26.30 -4.64
C VAL A 12 18.33 27.58 -4.02
N GLN A 13 18.32 28.70 -4.77
CA GLN A 13 18.79 30.00 -4.29
C GLN A 13 18.09 30.42 -2.99
N THR A 14 16.77 30.21 -2.93
CA THR A 14 15.95 30.55 -1.75
C THR A 14 16.33 29.69 -0.55
N LEU A 15 16.50 28.37 -0.76
CA LEU A 15 16.78 27.41 0.30
C LEU A 15 18.23 27.46 0.82
N CYS A 16 19.20 27.82 -0.03
CA CYS A 16 20.59 27.97 0.36
C CYS A 16 20.94 29.38 0.87
N GLY A 17 20.08 30.37 0.61
CA GLY A 17 20.36 31.77 0.92
C GLY A 17 21.55 32.34 0.13
N ASP A 18 21.90 31.73 -1.00
CA ASP A 18 22.95 32.20 -1.92
C ASP A 18 22.31 32.55 -3.27
N PRO A 19 22.18 33.83 -3.63
CA PRO A 19 21.60 34.24 -4.91
C PRO A 19 22.47 33.85 -6.12
N GLN A 20 23.74 33.54 -5.91
CA GLN A 20 24.65 33.04 -6.94
C GLN A 20 24.63 31.52 -7.04
N ALA A 21 23.96 30.80 -6.13
CA ALA A 21 23.88 29.36 -6.20
C ALA A 21 23.20 28.91 -7.50
N ARG A 22 23.83 27.97 -8.19
CA ARG A 22 23.29 27.31 -9.38
C ARG A 22 23.58 25.82 -9.26
N VAL A 23 22.68 24.98 -9.77
CA VAL A 23 22.88 23.53 -9.76
C VAL A 23 22.66 22.94 -11.14
N SER A 24 23.35 21.84 -11.42
CA SER A 24 22.99 20.96 -12.52
C SER A 24 21.74 20.16 -12.16
N PRO A 25 21.14 19.44 -13.12
CA PRO A 25 20.27 18.32 -12.80
C PRO A 25 20.99 17.34 -11.88
N LEU A 26 20.24 16.72 -10.96
CA LEU A 26 20.75 15.66 -10.10
C LEU A 26 20.76 14.34 -10.88
N LEU A 27 21.93 13.71 -10.94
CA LEU A 27 22.16 12.44 -11.60
C LEU A 27 22.02 11.31 -10.58
N CYS A 28 21.06 10.41 -10.77
CA CYS A 28 20.86 9.26 -9.91
C CYS A 28 21.20 7.97 -10.67
N LEU A 29 22.29 7.30 -10.28
CA LEU A 29 22.68 6.00 -10.80
C LEU A 29 22.43 4.93 -9.73
N SER A 30 21.71 3.87 -10.08
CA SER A 30 21.50 2.73 -9.19
C SER A 30 21.56 1.41 -9.93
N GLN A 31 21.92 0.34 -9.23
CA GLN A 31 21.85 -1.04 -9.71
C GLN A 31 21.54 -1.94 -8.51
N ASP A 32 20.73 -2.97 -8.73
CA ASP A 32 20.45 -4.00 -7.73
C ASP A 32 20.87 -5.38 -8.27
N PRO A 33 21.81 -6.09 -7.64
CA PRO A 33 22.67 -5.63 -6.55
C PRO A 33 23.67 -4.55 -7.02
N SER A 34 24.09 -3.66 -6.10
CA SER A 34 25.06 -2.61 -6.42
C SER A 34 26.46 -3.20 -6.57
N ILE A 35 26.99 -3.22 -7.79
CA ILE A 35 28.33 -3.73 -8.11
C ILE A 35 29.19 -2.58 -8.65
N GLN A 36 30.47 -2.52 -8.28
CA GLN A 36 31.40 -1.51 -8.79
C GLN A 36 31.67 -1.69 -10.29
N PHE A 37 32.00 -0.59 -10.97
CA PHE A 37 32.39 -0.65 -12.37
C PHE A 37 33.79 -1.24 -12.51
N LEU A 38 33.94 -2.15 -13.48
CA LEU A 38 35.24 -2.74 -13.81
C LEU A 38 36.23 -1.73 -14.39
N GLN A 39 35.72 -0.65 -14.98
CA GLN A 39 36.50 0.46 -15.52
C GLN A 39 35.82 1.79 -15.18
N PRO A 40 36.59 2.89 -15.02
CA PRO A 40 36.01 4.20 -14.78
C PRO A 40 35.05 4.62 -15.90
N ILE A 41 33.83 4.99 -15.52
CA ILE A 41 32.82 5.46 -16.47
C ILE A 41 32.90 6.97 -16.60
N LYS A 42 32.99 7.45 -17.83
CA LYS A 42 32.91 8.88 -18.16
C LYS A 42 31.48 9.38 -18.00
N VAL A 43 31.30 10.37 -17.15
CA VAL A 43 30.03 11.05 -16.91
C VAL A 43 30.11 12.48 -17.44
N GLN A 44 29.05 12.91 -18.12
CA GLN A 44 28.91 14.25 -18.66
C GLN A 44 27.59 14.85 -18.17
N VAL A 45 27.69 15.97 -17.45
CA VAL A 45 26.55 16.68 -16.86
C VAL A 45 26.55 18.12 -17.39
N PRO A 46 25.40 18.68 -17.78
CA PRO A 46 25.34 20.09 -18.20
C PRO A 46 25.76 21.00 -17.05
N LEU A 47 26.46 22.08 -17.40
CA LEU A 47 26.76 23.15 -16.45
C LEU A 47 25.44 23.77 -15.95
N PRO A 48 25.42 24.24 -14.69
CA PRO A 48 24.26 24.95 -14.16
C PRO A 48 23.86 26.13 -15.05
N THR A 49 22.55 26.38 -15.18
CA THR A 49 22.00 27.41 -16.06
C THR A 49 22.58 28.78 -15.76
N GLY A 50 23.06 29.48 -16.80
CA GLY A 50 23.68 30.80 -16.70
C GLY A 50 25.20 30.78 -16.53
N LEU A 51 25.82 29.59 -16.42
CA LEU A 51 27.27 29.43 -16.43
C LEU A 51 27.75 28.98 -17.82
N ALA A 52 28.92 29.45 -18.21
CA ALA A 52 29.63 28.98 -19.39
C ALA A 52 31.07 28.59 -19.00
N GLY A 53 31.62 27.57 -19.66
CA GLY A 53 32.91 27.00 -19.26
C GLY A 53 34.09 27.98 -19.25
N HIS A 54 34.06 29.03 -20.08
CA HIS A 54 35.12 30.04 -20.14
C HIS A 54 34.99 31.15 -19.08
N THR A 55 33.83 31.28 -18.41
CA THR A 55 33.58 32.29 -17.38
C THR A 55 33.40 31.71 -15.98
N VAL A 56 33.32 30.38 -15.85
CA VAL A 56 33.06 29.74 -14.57
C VAL A 56 34.29 29.76 -13.67
N ASP A 57 34.12 30.26 -12.44
CA ASP A 57 35.11 30.09 -11.39
C ASP A 57 35.06 28.65 -10.86
N LEU A 58 36.09 27.87 -11.20
CA LEU A 58 36.21 26.48 -10.79
C LEU A 58 36.35 26.31 -9.28
N SER A 59 36.80 27.35 -8.54
CA SER A 59 36.90 27.29 -7.08
C SER A 59 35.54 27.30 -6.38
N CYS A 60 34.51 27.78 -7.08
CA CYS A 60 33.11 27.80 -6.63
C CYS A 60 32.31 26.59 -7.12
N LEU A 61 32.94 25.67 -7.87
CA LEU A 61 32.30 24.50 -8.47
C LEU A 61 32.56 23.26 -7.61
N HIS A 62 31.49 22.64 -7.14
CA HIS A 62 31.52 21.51 -6.22
C HIS A 62 30.80 20.31 -6.84
N LEU A 63 31.50 19.18 -6.99
CA LEU A 63 30.90 17.90 -7.34
C LEU A 63 30.58 17.14 -6.05
N LEU A 64 29.29 16.90 -5.84
CA LEU A 64 28.80 16.20 -4.67
C LEU A 64 28.39 14.79 -5.00
N HIS A 65 28.68 13.91 -4.06
CA HIS A 65 28.32 12.50 -4.05
C HIS A 65 27.29 12.25 -2.94
N GLY A 66 26.21 11.55 -3.26
CA GLY A 66 25.17 11.17 -2.31
C GLY A 66 24.92 9.66 -2.35
N ASP A 67 24.94 9.02 -1.19
CA ASP A 67 24.65 7.59 -1.07
C ASP A 67 23.13 7.37 -1.25
N PRO A 68 22.69 6.45 -2.13
CA PRO A 68 21.28 6.10 -2.27
C PRO A 68 20.60 5.61 -0.97
N SER A 69 21.39 5.04 -0.04
CA SER A 69 20.94 4.47 1.23
C SER A 69 21.19 5.39 2.43
N ALA A 70 22.24 6.21 2.38
CA ALA A 70 22.57 7.15 3.44
C ALA A 70 22.20 8.59 3.04
N HIS A 71 21.43 9.27 3.87
CA HIS A 71 20.96 10.65 3.68
C HIS A 71 22.09 11.72 3.78
N THR A 72 23.30 11.35 3.39
CA THR A 72 24.54 12.12 3.54
C THR A 72 25.09 12.49 2.17
N TRP A 73 25.45 13.75 2.03
CA TRP A 73 26.11 14.31 0.86
C TRP A 73 27.56 14.63 1.20
N THR A 74 28.48 14.24 0.34
CA THR A 74 29.93 14.45 0.49
C THR A 74 30.47 15.21 -0.71
N ASP A 75 31.28 16.23 -0.46
CA ASP A 75 32.02 16.92 -1.53
C ASP A 75 33.23 16.09 -1.95
N ILE A 76 33.25 15.69 -3.24
CA ILE A 76 34.30 14.86 -3.85
C ILE A 76 35.13 15.64 -4.88
N THR A 77 35.01 16.97 -4.93
CA THR A 77 35.64 17.83 -5.94
C THR A 77 37.17 17.66 -5.97
N SER A 78 37.81 17.51 -4.81
CA SER A 78 39.27 17.30 -4.72
C SER A 78 39.70 15.86 -5.04
N GLN A 79 38.77 14.91 -5.05
CA GLN A 79 39.03 13.49 -5.25
C GLN A 79 38.87 13.08 -6.72
N VAL A 80 38.20 13.91 -7.53
CA VAL A 80 37.85 13.60 -8.91
C VAL A 80 38.39 14.68 -9.85
N SER A 81 39.00 14.27 -10.95
CA SER A 81 39.41 15.19 -12.02
C SER A 81 38.18 15.70 -12.77
N LEU A 82 37.78 16.93 -12.47
CA LEU A 82 36.67 17.62 -13.13
C LEU A 82 37.19 18.44 -14.31
N TYR A 83 36.71 18.14 -15.51
CA TYR A 83 37.00 18.89 -16.72
C TYR A 83 35.76 19.65 -17.19
N VAL A 84 35.90 20.94 -17.49
CA VAL A 84 34.79 21.78 -17.94
C VAL A 84 34.97 22.16 -19.41
N THR A 85 33.94 21.89 -20.20
CA THR A 85 33.76 22.40 -21.57
C THR A 85 32.87 23.63 -21.55
N GLN A 86 32.59 24.21 -22.72
CA GLN A 86 31.67 25.35 -22.82
C GLN A 86 30.30 25.12 -22.14
N LEU A 87 29.77 23.90 -22.19
CA LEU A 87 28.40 23.58 -21.74
C LEU A 87 28.32 22.45 -20.71
N TYR A 88 29.39 21.70 -20.49
CA TYR A 88 29.36 20.47 -19.68
C TYR A 88 30.53 20.39 -18.72
N ALA A 89 30.27 19.82 -17.55
CA ALA A 89 31.29 19.24 -16.70
C ALA A 89 31.42 17.74 -16.98
N ILE A 90 32.64 17.26 -17.03
CA ILE A 90 33.01 15.90 -17.37
C ILE A 90 33.89 15.35 -16.25
N PHE A 91 33.56 14.17 -15.77
CA PHE A 91 34.30 13.48 -14.71
C PHE A 91 34.19 11.96 -14.88
N TYR A 92 34.95 11.21 -14.08
CA TYR A 92 34.96 9.74 -14.11
C TYR A 92 34.51 9.17 -12.78
N ILE A 93 33.70 8.12 -12.82
CA ILE A 93 33.16 7.45 -11.63
C ILE A 93 33.48 5.95 -11.66
N THR A 94 33.50 5.31 -10.49
CA THR A 94 33.84 3.88 -10.33
C THR A 94 32.73 3.04 -9.71
N HIS A 95 31.62 3.65 -9.33
CA HIS A 95 30.49 2.97 -8.70
C HIS A 95 29.17 3.68 -9.00
N PHE A 96 28.05 2.98 -8.82
CA PHE A 96 26.71 3.57 -8.91
C PHE A 96 26.43 4.42 -7.68
N SER A 97 26.10 5.69 -7.88
CA SER A 97 25.74 6.62 -6.81
C SER A 97 24.99 7.83 -7.36
N TRP A 98 24.65 8.78 -6.49
CA TRP A 98 24.08 10.04 -6.90
C TRP A 98 25.15 11.12 -7.02
N TYR A 99 25.10 11.90 -8.09
CA TYR A 99 26.07 12.95 -8.40
C TYR A 99 25.37 14.26 -8.68
N TRP A 100 25.83 15.33 -8.05
CA TRP A 100 25.21 16.64 -8.18
C TRP A 100 26.26 17.75 -8.27
N LEU A 101 26.26 18.49 -9.38
CA LEU A 101 27.19 19.59 -9.59
C LEU A 101 26.56 20.90 -9.09
N TRP A 102 27.27 21.55 -8.19
CA TRP A 102 26.88 22.79 -7.53
C TRP A 102 27.85 23.91 -7.88
N TYR A 103 27.33 25.09 -8.14
CA TYR A 103 28.10 26.32 -8.16
C TYR A 103 27.61 27.20 -7.01
N THR A 104 28.48 27.56 -6.08
CA THR A 104 28.14 28.40 -4.93
C THR A 104 29.37 29.11 -4.38
N THR A 105 29.15 30.27 -3.77
CA THR A 105 30.21 31.03 -3.10
C THR A 105 30.36 30.66 -1.62
N GLN A 106 29.49 29.79 -1.10
CA GLN A 106 29.50 29.38 0.30
C GLN A 106 30.48 28.23 0.57
N ARG A 107 31.17 28.29 1.71
CA ARG A 107 32.14 27.26 2.13
C ARG A 107 31.50 25.96 2.67
N CYS A 108 30.20 25.93 2.97
CA CYS A 108 29.52 24.84 3.68
C CYS A 108 28.47 24.10 2.83
N VAL A 109 28.87 23.68 1.62
CA VAL A 109 27.97 23.17 0.58
C VAL A 109 27.23 21.89 1.01
N SER A 110 27.90 20.90 1.60
CA SER A 110 27.32 19.58 1.90
C SER A 110 26.09 19.61 2.82
N GLY A 111 26.08 20.47 3.84
CA GLY A 111 24.94 20.62 4.76
C GLY A 111 23.75 21.34 4.12
N VAL A 112 24.02 22.33 3.26
CA VAL A 112 23.02 23.04 2.46
C VAL A 112 22.34 22.07 1.49
N VAL A 113 23.12 21.24 0.81
CA VAL A 113 22.64 20.28 -0.20
C VAL A 113 21.70 19.27 0.42
N ARG A 114 22.00 18.77 1.62
CA ARG A 114 21.07 17.89 2.34
C ARG A 114 19.71 18.55 2.53
N ARG A 115 19.66 19.80 2.98
CA ARG A 115 18.40 20.54 3.18
C ARG A 115 17.65 20.76 1.87
N VAL A 116 18.37 21.15 0.83
CA VAL A 116 17.79 21.39 -0.50
C VAL A 116 17.25 20.09 -1.09
N TYR A 117 18.02 19.00 -1.00
CA TYR A 117 17.60 17.68 -1.44
C TYR A 117 16.36 17.18 -0.69
N GLN A 118 16.33 17.35 0.64
CA GLN A 118 15.16 17.02 1.45
C GLN A 118 13.94 17.85 1.02
N ARG A 119 14.11 19.13 0.72
CA ARG A 119 13.00 19.98 0.26
C ARG A 119 12.50 19.60 -1.12
N LEU A 120 13.39 19.25 -2.05
CA LEU A 120 13.01 18.77 -3.38
C LEU A 120 12.27 17.44 -3.35
N LYS A 121 12.48 16.63 -2.31
CA LYS A 121 11.71 15.42 -2.07
C LYS A 121 10.38 15.69 -1.36
N GLN A 122 10.15 16.89 -0.86
CA GLN A 122 8.98 17.23 -0.06
C GLN A 122 7.85 17.72 -0.96
N PHE A 123 6.73 17.00 -0.94
CA PHE A 123 5.52 17.32 -1.66
C PHE A 123 4.47 17.83 -0.69
N GLN A 124 3.77 18.89 -1.10
CA GLN A 124 2.50 19.24 -0.49
C GLN A 124 1.43 18.28 -1.02
N VAL A 125 0.85 17.51 -0.10
CA VAL A 125 -0.13 16.48 -0.38
C VAL A 125 -1.42 16.76 0.38
N GLN A 126 -2.50 16.16 -0.10
CA GLN A 126 -3.75 16.07 0.65
C GLN A 126 -4.23 14.62 0.66
N PHE A 127 -5.02 14.31 1.68
CA PHE A 127 -5.64 13.02 1.86
C PHE A 127 -7.12 13.09 1.49
N LEU A 128 -7.58 12.06 0.80
CA LEU A 128 -8.98 11.81 0.48
C LEU A 128 -9.44 10.58 1.24
N VAL A 129 -10.62 10.69 1.83
CA VAL A 129 -11.35 9.59 2.47
C VAL A 129 -12.75 9.64 1.91
N LEU A 130 -13.10 8.71 1.03
CA LEU A 130 -14.37 8.71 0.32
C LEU A 130 -15.06 7.36 0.48
N GLN A 131 -16.38 7.36 0.65
CA GLN A 131 -17.22 6.18 0.72
C GLN A 131 -17.87 5.94 -0.64
N ARG A 132 -17.98 4.68 -1.07
CA ARG A 132 -18.66 4.37 -2.33
C ARG A 132 -20.15 4.62 -2.17
N ARG A 133 -20.77 5.26 -3.17
CA ARG A 133 -22.21 5.61 -3.12
C ARG A 133 -23.11 4.38 -3.07
N THR A 134 -22.73 3.31 -3.75
CA THR A 134 -23.48 2.05 -3.78
C THR A 134 -23.29 1.20 -2.54
N ASP A 135 -22.17 1.37 -1.84
CA ASP A 135 -21.86 0.65 -0.61
C ASP A 135 -21.00 1.52 0.32
N PRO A 136 -21.61 2.20 1.30
CA PRO A 136 -20.90 3.09 2.21
C PRO A 136 -19.86 2.40 3.10
N LYS A 137 -19.87 1.06 3.20
CA LYS A 137 -18.83 0.30 3.91
C LYS A 137 -17.55 0.19 3.10
N GLN A 138 -17.60 0.36 1.78
CA GLN A 138 -16.42 0.44 0.94
C GLN A 138 -15.85 1.86 0.96
N VAL A 139 -14.62 1.98 1.47
CA VAL A 139 -13.92 3.25 1.70
C VAL A 139 -12.65 3.30 0.87
N LEU A 140 -12.52 4.36 0.08
CA LEU A 140 -11.34 4.74 -0.66
C LEU A 140 -10.51 5.72 0.16
N LEU A 141 -9.26 5.34 0.40
CA LEU A 141 -8.23 6.19 0.98
C LEU A 141 -7.22 6.54 -0.10
N GLN A 142 -6.90 7.82 -0.26
CA GLN A 142 -5.91 8.24 -1.26
C GLN A 142 -5.06 9.40 -0.76
N CYS A 143 -3.76 9.33 -1.00
CA CYS A 143 -2.81 10.43 -0.84
C CYS A 143 -2.30 10.87 -2.20
N LEU A 144 -2.35 12.16 -2.49
CA LEU A 144 -1.88 12.70 -3.77
C LEU A 144 -1.33 14.12 -3.63
N PRO A 145 -0.43 14.55 -4.53
CA PRO A 145 0.02 15.93 -4.63
C PRO A 145 -1.15 16.91 -4.77
N ALA A 146 -1.07 18.05 -4.07
CA ALA A 146 -2.12 19.06 -3.98
C ALA A 146 -2.61 19.54 -5.36
N ASP A 147 -1.70 19.71 -6.31
CA ASP A 147 -1.99 20.11 -7.70
C ASP A 147 -2.85 19.11 -8.48
N LYS A 148 -2.99 17.87 -7.99
CA LYS A 148 -3.77 16.80 -8.61
C LYS A 148 -5.11 16.53 -7.93
N VAL A 149 -5.39 17.16 -6.79
CA VAL A 149 -6.52 16.84 -5.92
C VAL A 149 -7.86 17.18 -6.58
N ASP A 150 -8.01 18.40 -7.09
CA ASP A 150 -9.31 18.87 -7.62
C ASP A 150 -9.80 18.01 -8.79
N ASN A 151 -8.92 17.74 -9.75
CA ASN A 151 -9.22 16.86 -10.88
C ASN A 151 -9.61 15.45 -10.43
N ARG A 152 -8.94 14.94 -9.38
CA ARG A 152 -9.23 13.60 -8.85
C ARG A 152 -10.58 13.55 -8.14
N VAL A 153 -10.89 14.54 -7.31
CA VAL A 153 -12.19 14.66 -6.62
C VAL A 153 -13.32 14.72 -7.64
N GLN A 154 -13.17 15.54 -8.69
CA GLN A 154 -14.16 15.63 -9.76
C GLN A 154 -14.37 14.26 -10.44
N SER A 155 -13.30 13.55 -10.78
CA SER A 155 -13.38 12.22 -11.42
C SER A 155 -14.06 11.14 -10.58
N LEU A 156 -14.03 11.27 -9.25
CA LEU A 156 -14.61 10.29 -8.31
C LEU A 156 -16.03 10.63 -7.88
N SER A 157 -16.50 11.85 -8.16
CA SER A 157 -17.76 12.39 -7.64
C SER A 157 -19.02 11.60 -8.04
N GLU A 158 -18.99 10.89 -9.17
CA GLU A 158 -20.09 10.05 -9.63
C GLU A 158 -20.24 8.75 -8.82
N GLN A 159 -19.12 8.19 -8.34
CA GLN A 159 -19.07 6.85 -7.73
C GLN A 159 -18.86 6.89 -6.22
N TYR A 160 -18.28 7.97 -5.71
CA TYR A 160 -17.93 8.14 -4.31
C TYR A 160 -18.52 9.42 -3.74
N ASP A 161 -18.69 9.44 -2.42
CA ASP A 161 -19.11 10.59 -1.62
C ASP A 161 -18.24 10.68 -0.36
N GLY A 162 -18.06 11.87 0.20
CA GLY A 162 -17.20 12.03 1.37
C GLY A 162 -16.91 13.47 1.77
N PRO A 163 -16.15 13.67 2.86
CA PRO A 163 -15.69 14.98 3.28
C PRO A 163 -14.81 15.67 2.23
N GLN A 164 -14.61 16.97 2.41
CA GLN A 164 -13.61 17.72 1.66
C GLN A 164 -12.19 17.14 1.89
N PRO A 165 -11.27 17.31 0.93
CA PRO A 165 -9.87 16.92 1.09
C PRO A 165 -9.26 17.48 2.38
N SER A 166 -8.27 16.78 2.95
CA SER A 166 -7.57 17.27 4.14
C SER A 166 -6.89 18.63 3.91
N ASP A 167 -6.50 19.27 5.00
CA ASP A 167 -5.50 20.35 4.95
C ASP A 167 -4.19 19.87 4.29
N LEU A 168 -3.43 20.82 3.75
CA LEU A 168 -2.14 20.55 3.13
C LEU A 168 -1.15 20.00 4.16
N CYS A 169 -0.55 18.87 3.81
CA CYS A 169 0.47 18.20 4.59
C CYS A 169 1.73 18.05 3.76
N ASP A 170 2.89 18.04 4.42
CA ASP A 170 4.15 17.76 3.75
C ASP A 170 4.53 16.28 3.90
N LEU A 171 4.83 15.60 2.79
CA LEU A 171 5.40 14.24 2.76
C LEU A 171 6.60 14.18 1.82
N LEU A 172 7.58 13.34 2.16
CA LEU A 172 8.72 13.06 1.29
C LEU A 172 8.41 11.95 0.28
N GLU A 173 8.96 12.03 -0.92
CA GLU A 173 8.96 10.93 -1.89
C GLU A 173 9.61 9.68 -1.28
N GLY A 174 8.90 8.56 -1.30
CA GLY A 174 9.26 7.30 -0.66
C GLY A 174 8.96 7.23 0.83
N GLU A 175 8.35 8.26 1.44
CA GLU A 175 8.00 8.26 2.87
C GLU A 175 6.84 7.30 3.15
N GLN A 176 6.99 6.49 4.19
CA GLN A 176 5.94 5.61 4.68
C GLN A 176 5.04 6.36 5.67
N PHE A 177 3.73 6.22 5.48
CA PHE A 177 2.69 6.76 6.36
C PHE A 177 1.59 5.73 6.58
N PHE A 178 0.70 5.94 7.53
CA PHE A 178 -0.32 4.97 7.93
C PHE A 178 -1.69 5.63 8.06
N ALA A 179 -2.76 4.87 7.80
CA ALA A 179 -4.13 5.30 8.01
C ALA A 179 -4.82 4.38 9.04
N GLY A 180 -5.25 4.95 10.17
CA GLY A 180 -5.98 4.24 11.23
C GLY A 180 -7.46 4.59 11.24
N PHE A 181 -8.30 3.59 11.44
CA PHE A 181 -9.74 3.77 11.64
C PHE A 181 -10.02 3.93 13.13
N GLU A 182 -10.76 4.97 13.48
CA GLU A 182 -10.99 5.36 14.86
C GLU A 182 -12.48 5.63 15.14
N ARG A 183 -12.82 5.75 16.43
CA ARG A 183 -14.17 6.06 16.93
C ARG A 183 -15.23 5.02 16.52
N GLY A 184 -14.91 3.75 16.77
CA GLY A 184 -15.86 2.64 16.59
C GLY A 184 -15.93 2.10 15.17
N LEU A 185 -14.96 2.46 14.32
CA LEU A 185 -14.71 1.85 13.02
C LEU A 185 -13.45 0.98 13.08
N ASP A 186 -13.50 -0.13 12.37
CA ASP A 186 -12.36 -1.01 12.13
C ASP A 186 -12.35 -1.46 10.66
N VAL A 187 -11.22 -1.99 10.19
CA VAL A 187 -11.09 -2.55 8.84
C VAL A 187 -11.55 -4.00 8.82
N SER A 188 -12.45 -4.34 7.91
CA SER A 188 -13.07 -5.67 7.81
C SER A 188 -12.15 -6.78 7.25
N ALA A 189 -10.82 -6.63 7.24
CA ALA A 189 -9.94 -7.59 6.57
C ALA A 189 -8.58 -7.79 7.24
N ASP A 190 -8.20 -9.07 7.39
CA ASP A 190 -6.85 -9.52 7.70
C ASP A 190 -5.96 -9.40 6.44
N ARG A 191 -5.42 -8.20 6.20
CA ARG A 191 -4.48 -7.95 5.10
C ARG A 191 -3.04 -7.82 5.62
N PRO A 192 -2.02 -8.25 4.85
CA PRO A 192 -0.62 -8.13 5.25
C PRO A 192 -0.14 -6.67 5.38
N ASP A 193 -0.82 -5.75 4.70
CA ASP A 193 -0.58 -4.30 4.74
C ASP A 193 -1.39 -3.57 5.84
N CYS A 194 -2.08 -4.33 6.70
CA CYS A 194 -2.84 -3.86 7.86
C CYS A 194 -2.20 -4.38 9.15
N ALA A 195 -1.47 -3.51 9.86
CA ALA A 195 -0.90 -3.81 11.17
C ALA A 195 -1.70 -3.06 12.25
N GLU A 196 -2.24 -3.79 13.23
CA GLU A 196 -2.97 -3.20 14.38
C GLU A 196 -4.15 -2.28 13.98
N GLY A 197 -4.89 -2.61 12.91
CA GLY A 197 -6.02 -1.79 12.43
C GLY A 197 -5.61 -0.54 11.65
N ARG A 198 -4.32 -0.42 11.29
CA ARG A 198 -3.77 0.68 10.48
C ARG A 198 -3.21 0.17 9.15
N LEU A 199 -3.60 0.84 8.07
CA LEU A 199 -3.14 0.54 6.71
C LEU A 199 -1.85 1.29 6.40
N SER A 200 -0.80 0.59 5.96
CA SER A 200 0.49 1.21 5.60
C SER A 200 0.50 1.77 4.18
N PHE A 201 1.14 2.89 3.92
CA PHE A 201 1.28 3.47 2.58
C PHE A 201 2.71 3.94 2.39
N VAL A 202 3.18 3.95 1.15
CA VAL A 202 4.41 4.65 0.78
C VAL A 202 4.05 5.69 -0.26
N PHE A 203 4.41 6.95 -0.02
CA PHE A 203 4.07 8.05 -0.91
C PHE A 203 5.04 8.12 -2.08
N TYR A 204 4.51 8.05 -3.30
CA TYR A 204 5.22 8.39 -4.53
C TYR A 204 4.37 9.34 -5.36
N SER A 205 4.90 10.51 -5.72
CA SER A 205 4.15 11.59 -6.39
C SER A 205 3.63 11.23 -7.78
N ARG A 206 4.23 10.22 -8.41
CA ARG A 206 3.89 9.72 -9.75
C ARG A 206 3.08 8.42 -9.74
N LEU A 207 2.89 7.79 -8.58
CA LEU A 207 2.10 6.57 -8.45
C LEU A 207 0.75 6.86 -7.80
N LYS A 208 -0.15 5.87 -7.86
CA LYS A 208 -1.44 5.93 -7.19
C LYS A 208 -1.27 5.45 -5.75
N ASN A 209 -1.10 6.38 -4.81
CA ASN A 209 -1.04 6.07 -3.37
C ASN A 209 -2.47 5.90 -2.82
N LEU A 210 -3.14 4.82 -3.26
CA LEU A 210 -4.55 4.56 -3.05
C LEU A 210 -4.76 3.16 -2.47
N LYS A 211 -5.68 3.04 -1.51
CA LYS A 211 -6.23 1.76 -1.07
C LYS A 211 -7.74 1.84 -0.94
N GLU A 212 -8.41 0.78 -1.34
CA GLU A 212 -9.82 0.58 -1.06
C GLU A 212 -9.99 -0.55 -0.05
N VAL A 213 -10.79 -0.30 0.97
CA VAL A 213 -11.02 -1.23 2.07
C VAL A 213 -12.48 -1.24 2.48
N TYR A 214 -12.87 -2.32 3.13
CA TYR A 214 -14.16 -2.42 3.79
C TYR A 214 -14.01 -2.06 5.25
N VAL A 215 -14.95 -1.31 5.79
CA VAL A 215 -14.97 -0.95 7.20
C VAL A 215 -16.18 -1.56 7.90
N CYS A 216 -16.00 -1.91 9.16
CA CYS A 216 -17.03 -2.45 10.03
C CYS A 216 -17.10 -1.69 11.36
N PRO A 217 -18.27 -1.71 12.02
CA PRO A 217 -18.38 -1.29 13.41
C PRO A 217 -17.52 -2.16 14.33
N THR A 218 -16.75 -1.55 15.24
CA THR A 218 -16.02 -2.29 16.28
C THR A 218 -16.97 -2.93 17.32
N GLN A 219 -18.16 -2.35 17.51
CA GLN A 219 -19.23 -2.89 18.35
C GLN A 219 -20.54 -2.91 17.57
N LYS A 220 -21.38 -3.92 17.81
CA LYS A 220 -22.76 -3.98 17.29
C LYS A 220 -23.60 -2.91 17.98
N GLN A 221 -23.55 -1.67 17.49
CA GLN A 221 -24.41 -0.57 17.93
C GLN A 221 -25.59 -0.38 16.97
N GLU A 222 -26.77 -0.16 17.54
CA GLU A 222 -27.97 0.25 16.80
C GLU A 222 -27.90 1.75 16.51
N GLY A 223 -27.60 2.12 15.26
CA GLY A 223 -27.60 3.52 14.81
C GLY A 223 -26.51 3.83 13.78
N SER A 224 -26.52 5.06 13.25
CA SER A 224 -25.45 5.54 12.37
C SER A 224 -24.18 5.81 13.18
N ILE A 225 -23.08 5.18 12.79
CA ILE A 225 -21.78 5.32 13.47
C ILE A 225 -21.00 6.45 12.83
N ARG A 226 -20.59 7.40 13.66
CA ARG A 226 -19.71 8.51 13.27
C ARG A 226 -18.29 8.17 13.64
N GLY A 227 -17.57 7.61 12.68
CA GLY A 227 -16.15 7.32 12.82
C GLY A 227 -15.28 8.38 12.19
N GLN A 228 -13.98 8.07 12.12
CA GLN A 228 -13.01 8.89 11.41
C GLN A 228 -11.82 8.05 10.95
N VAL A 229 -11.09 8.57 9.97
CA VAL A 229 -9.81 8.03 9.53
C VAL A 229 -8.74 9.06 9.84
N SER A 230 -7.67 8.63 10.50
CA SER A 230 -6.54 9.47 10.88
C SER A 230 -5.26 8.97 10.20
N PHE A 231 -4.46 9.89 9.68
CA PHE A 231 -3.22 9.62 8.96
C PHE A 231 -2.00 9.99 9.82
N TYR A 232 -0.94 9.17 9.79
CA TYR A 232 0.26 9.32 10.62
C TYR A 232 1.58 9.00 9.87
N ARG A 233 2.72 9.57 10.30
CA ARG A 233 4.10 9.24 9.87
C ARG A 233 4.72 8.16 10.77
N GLY A 234 5.50 7.25 10.19
CA GLY A 234 6.41 6.35 10.92
C GLY A 234 5.77 5.20 11.72
N GLU A 235 6.59 4.41 12.41
CA GLU A 235 6.20 3.22 13.18
C GLU A 235 5.32 3.51 14.41
N VAL A 236 4.57 2.48 14.80
CA VAL A 236 3.55 2.40 15.86
C VAL A 236 4.05 2.94 17.22
N PRO A 237 3.41 3.98 17.81
CA PRO A 237 3.56 4.28 19.23
C PRO A 237 2.83 3.24 20.07
N SER A 238 3.54 2.63 21.03
CA SER A 238 3.08 1.47 21.81
C SER A 238 1.96 1.79 22.82
N ASP A 239 1.69 3.06 23.12
CA ASP A 239 0.73 3.45 24.15
C ASP A 239 0.02 4.76 23.77
N ILE A 240 -1.31 4.74 23.75
CA ILE A 240 -2.11 5.98 23.74
C ILE A 240 -3.01 5.97 24.98
N PRO A 241 -2.61 6.63 26.08
CA PRO A 241 -3.45 6.79 27.27
C PRO A 241 -4.68 7.68 27.01
N GLN A 242 -5.79 7.33 27.65
CA GLN A 242 -7.14 7.87 27.46
C GLN A 242 -7.34 9.35 27.87
N GLU A 243 -6.29 10.05 28.31
CA GLU A 243 -6.35 11.45 28.80
C GLU A 243 -5.91 12.50 27.76
N VAL A 244 -5.34 12.12 26.61
CA VAL A 244 -4.83 13.08 25.59
C VAL A 244 -5.95 13.63 24.67
N ALA A 245 -7.21 13.29 24.93
CA ALA A 245 -8.36 13.80 24.17
C ALA A 245 -8.67 15.29 24.38
N ARG A 246 -7.95 15.99 25.26
CA ARG A 246 -8.21 17.40 25.60
C ARG A 246 -6.94 18.23 25.47
N LYS A 247 -6.86 18.99 24.37
CA LYS A 247 -5.89 20.05 24.00
C LYS A 247 -4.83 19.62 22.97
N ARG A 248 -5.29 19.52 21.73
CA ARG A 248 -4.47 19.50 20.51
C ARG A 248 -3.81 20.87 20.31
N LYS A 249 -2.51 20.95 20.61
CA LYS A 249 -1.46 21.80 19.99
C LYS A 249 -0.15 21.53 20.72
N GLY A 250 0.68 20.62 20.19
CA GLY A 250 2.05 20.40 20.64
C GLY A 250 2.59 18.96 20.50
N HIS A 251 3.87 18.87 20.12
CA HIS A 251 4.84 17.75 20.14
C HIS A 251 4.53 16.35 19.55
N ASP A 252 3.40 16.09 18.91
CA ASP A 252 3.23 14.88 18.08
C ASP A 252 3.73 15.10 16.64
N SER A 253 4.98 14.75 16.37
CA SER A 253 5.62 14.82 15.05
C SER A 253 5.02 13.86 14.00
N GLN A 254 4.10 12.99 14.41
CA GLN A 254 3.61 11.89 13.60
C GLN A 254 2.21 12.10 13.01
N TRP A 255 1.34 12.95 13.53
CA TRP A 255 0.00 13.14 12.95
C TRP A 255 0.05 13.97 11.66
N LEU A 256 -0.75 13.58 10.66
CA LEU A 256 -0.87 14.26 9.37
C LEU A 256 -2.25 14.90 9.20
N ALA A 257 -3.32 14.10 9.20
CA ALA A 257 -4.68 14.57 8.97
C ALA A 257 -5.72 13.65 9.62
N THR A 258 -6.93 14.15 9.86
CA THR A 258 -8.07 13.34 10.28
C THR A 258 -9.31 13.76 9.50
N LEU A 259 -9.99 12.79 8.88
CA LEU A 259 -11.19 13.00 8.08
C LEU A 259 -12.36 12.19 8.64
N PRO A 260 -13.56 12.77 8.74
CA PRO A 260 -14.72 12.08 9.30
C PRO A 260 -15.30 11.05 8.32
N LEU A 261 -15.87 9.98 8.87
CA LEU A 261 -16.59 8.96 8.11
C LEU A 261 -17.92 8.63 8.78
N ARG A 262 -18.94 8.27 8.00
CA ARG A 262 -20.25 7.92 8.55
C ARG A 262 -20.75 6.61 7.96
N LEU A 263 -20.97 5.60 8.81
CA LEU A 263 -21.66 4.40 8.40
C LEU A 263 -23.17 4.55 8.64
N PRO A 264 -24.02 4.19 7.67
CA PRO A 264 -25.45 4.07 7.89
C PRO A 264 -25.72 2.96 8.91
N GLY A 265 -26.69 3.17 9.79
CA GLY A 265 -27.10 2.14 10.74
C GLY A 265 -27.80 0.98 10.03
N LEU A 266 -27.79 -0.20 10.65
CA LEU A 266 -28.37 -1.45 10.12
C LEU A 266 -29.86 -1.36 9.71
N ASN A 267 -30.58 -0.29 10.09
CA ASN A 267 -32.02 -0.15 9.86
C ASN A 267 -32.39 0.97 8.86
N SER A 268 -31.44 1.52 8.10
CA SER A 268 -31.70 2.59 7.13
C SER A 268 -31.86 2.09 5.68
N GLU A 269 -32.50 0.93 5.49
CA GLU A 269 -32.99 0.45 4.18
C GLU A 269 -34.44 0.90 3.89
N GLY A 270 -34.91 1.96 4.55
CA GLY A 270 -36.27 2.47 4.38
C GLY A 270 -36.31 3.93 3.96
N GLY A 271 -36.32 4.20 2.65
CA GLY A 271 -36.92 5.43 2.13
C GLY A 271 -36.08 6.22 1.14
N SER A 272 -36.07 5.80 -0.12
CA SER A 272 -36.46 6.66 -1.24
C SER A 272 -36.49 5.88 -2.57
N ASN A 273 -37.70 5.55 -3.01
CA ASN A 273 -38.17 5.37 -4.38
C ASN A 273 -37.30 4.59 -5.39
N GLY A 274 -37.71 3.34 -5.62
CA GLY A 274 -38.00 2.84 -6.96
C GLY A 274 -36.85 2.17 -7.70
N MET A 275 -36.51 0.93 -7.31
CA MET A 275 -36.47 -0.25 -8.18
C MET A 275 -35.99 -1.44 -7.33
N ASP A 276 -36.95 -2.21 -6.80
CA ASP A 276 -36.68 -3.44 -6.05
C ASP A 276 -35.98 -4.46 -6.95
N TRP A 277 -34.71 -4.73 -6.66
CA TRP A 277 -34.17 -6.08 -6.77
C TRP A 277 -33.82 -6.51 -5.34
N GLU A 278 -34.73 -7.25 -4.71
CA GLU A 278 -34.45 -8.00 -3.49
C GLU A 278 -33.19 -8.83 -3.69
N GLN A 279 -32.05 -8.37 -3.16
CA GLN A 279 -30.89 -9.25 -2.98
C GLN A 279 -31.17 -10.11 -1.75
N PRO A 280 -31.24 -11.45 -1.89
CA PRO A 280 -31.35 -12.31 -0.72
C PRO A 280 -30.14 -12.05 0.17
N GLN A 281 -30.36 -11.69 1.45
CA GLN A 281 -29.30 -11.63 2.44
C GLN A 281 -28.78 -13.07 2.64
N TYR A 282 -27.71 -13.43 1.93
CA TYR A 282 -27.03 -14.69 2.14
C TYR A 282 -26.26 -14.63 3.48
N PRO A 283 -26.17 -15.74 4.24
CA PRO A 283 -25.31 -15.80 5.41
C PRO A 283 -23.85 -15.44 5.03
N PRO A 284 -23.08 -14.84 5.96
CA PRO A 284 -21.71 -14.42 5.68
C PRO A 284 -20.90 -15.59 5.12
N LEU A 285 -20.32 -15.36 3.94
CA LEU A 285 -19.65 -16.40 3.20
C LEU A 285 -18.26 -16.64 3.82
N ASN A 286 -18.15 -17.72 4.60
CA ASN A 286 -16.89 -18.27 5.09
C ASN A 286 -16.58 -19.54 4.29
N LEU A 287 -15.45 -19.53 3.58
CA LEU A 287 -14.91 -20.66 2.86
C LEU A 287 -13.79 -21.33 3.65
N GLY A 288 -13.77 -22.65 3.65
CA GLY A 288 -12.75 -23.44 4.32
C GLY A 288 -13.22 -24.02 5.63
N ASP A 289 -12.28 -24.62 6.33
CA ASP A 289 -12.49 -25.44 7.52
C ASP A 289 -11.30 -25.26 8.49
N PRO A 290 -11.37 -25.81 9.72
CA PRO A 290 -10.30 -25.63 10.71
C PRO A 290 -8.94 -26.17 10.24
N GLU A 291 -8.90 -27.15 9.34
CA GLU A 291 -7.66 -27.74 8.83
C GLU A 291 -7.08 -26.92 7.68
N SER A 292 -7.93 -26.40 6.80
CA SER A 292 -7.52 -25.59 5.63
C SER A 292 -7.38 -24.10 5.93
N GLY A 293 -7.88 -23.65 7.08
CA GLY A 293 -8.10 -22.24 7.41
C GLY A 293 -9.28 -21.63 6.66
N TYR A 294 -9.67 -20.42 7.07
CA TYR A 294 -10.88 -19.74 6.58
C TYR A 294 -10.57 -18.54 5.70
N LEU A 295 -11.34 -18.38 4.62
CA LEU A 295 -11.43 -17.18 3.82
C LEU A 295 -12.82 -16.57 3.96
N THR A 296 -12.86 -15.31 4.35
CA THR A 296 -14.09 -14.53 4.44
C THR A 296 -14.47 -13.95 3.08
N GLU A 297 -15.71 -13.49 2.95
CA GLU A 297 -16.19 -12.71 1.81
C GLU A 297 -15.26 -11.51 1.49
N ALA A 298 -14.74 -10.83 2.52
CA ALA A 298 -13.81 -9.73 2.36
C ALA A 298 -12.47 -10.18 1.76
N ASN A 299 -11.99 -11.38 2.11
CA ASN A 299 -10.78 -11.94 1.51
C ASN A 299 -11.00 -12.24 0.03
N LEU A 300 -12.12 -12.88 -0.34
CA LEU A 300 -12.44 -13.17 -1.75
C LEU A 300 -12.57 -11.92 -2.60
N LEU A 301 -13.16 -10.87 -2.04
CA LEU A 301 -13.25 -9.58 -2.72
C LEU A 301 -11.88 -8.94 -2.92
N ALA A 302 -11.00 -8.98 -1.91
CA ALA A 302 -9.63 -8.49 -2.07
C ALA A 302 -8.88 -9.24 -3.18
N ILE A 303 -9.06 -10.56 -3.25
CA ILE A 303 -8.50 -11.43 -4.29
C ILE A 303 -9.11 -11.08 -5.66
N SER A 304 -10.42 -10.85 -5.74
CA SER A 304 -11.12 -10.56 -7.01
C SER A 304 -10.58 -9.30 -7.69
N LEU A 305 -10.16 -8.30 -6.91
CA LEU A 305 -9.61 -7.05 -7.44
C LEU A 305 -8.28 -7.24 -8.19
N GLN A 306 -7.58 -8.36 -7.97
CA GLN A 306 -6.27 -8.64 -8.55
C GLN A 306 -6.28 -9.66 -9.69
N ILE A 307 -7.37 -10.40 -9.87
CA ILE A 307 -7.50 -11.41 -10.93
C ILE A 307 -7.56 -10.78 -12.32
N GLY A 308 -8.37 -9.74 -12.51
CA GLY A 308 -8.47 -9.06 -13.82
C GLY A 308 -8.96 -9.97 -14.95
N GLN A 309 -8.20 -10.05 -16.05
CA GLN A 309 -8.60 -10.76 -17.27
C GLN A 309 -8.51 -12.30 -17.15
N ASP A 310 -7.79 -12.81 -16.16
CA ASP A 310 -7.59 -14.26 -15.94
C ASP A 310 -8.81 -14.94 -15.32
N TRP A 311 -9.90 -14.18 -15.06
CA TRP A 311 -11.10 -14.69 -14.40
C TRP A 311 -11.71 -15.91 -15.09
N ARG A 312 -11.62 -15.98 -16.43
CA ARG A 312 -12.26 -17.05 -17.20
C ARG A 312 -11.49 -18.36 -17.10
N SER A 313 -10.15 -18.32 -17.17
CA SER A 313 -9.31 -19.50 -16.93
C SER A 313 -9.43 -19.98 -15.49
N ILE A 314 -9.42 -19.05 -14.53
CA ILE A 314 -9.61 -19.37 -13.10
C ILE A 314 -10.98 -20.00 -12.88
N GLY A 315 -12.05 -19.44 -13.45
CA GLY A 315 -13.40 -20.00 -13.34
C GLY A 315 -13.51 -21.43 -13.89
N ILE A 316 -12.82 -21.74 -14.99
CA ILE A 316 -12.75 -23.10 -15.55
C ILE A 316 -12.01 -24.05 -14.60
N ASN A 317 -10.86 -23.64 -14.07
CA ASN A 317 -10.08 -24.46 -13.14
C ASN A 317 -10.78 -24.65 -11.78
N LEU A 318 -11.66 -23.71 -11.41
CA LEU A 318 -12.57 -23.84 -10.27
C LEU A 318 -13.75 -24.79 -10.54
N GLY A 319 -13.89 -25.30 -11.77
CA GLY A 319 -14.92 -26.25 -12.17
C GLY A 319 -16.26 -25.63 -12.56
N ILE A 320 -16.31 -24.30 -12.79
CA ILE A 320 -17.52 -23.63 -13.26
C ILE A 320 -17.74 -23.98 -14.74
N SER A 321 -18.97 -24.31 -15.12
CA SER A 321 -19.26 -24.68 -16.51
C SER A 321 -19.14 -23.47 -17.46
N TYR A 322 -18.78 -23.74 -18.72
CA TYR A 322 -18.74 -22.70 -19.76
C TYR A 322 -20.07 -21.93 -19.89
N GLN A 323 -21.20 -22.61 -19.74
CA GLN A 323 -22.53 -21.99 -19.81
C GLN A 323 -22.77 -21.00 -18.66
N GLU A 324 -22.31 -21.31 -17.45
CA GLU A 324 -22.41 -20.41 -16.29
C GLU A 324 -21.47 -19.23 -16.43
N LEU A 325 -20.23 -19.45 -16.91
CA LEU A 325 -19.29 -18.37 -17.19
C LEU A 325 -19.82 -17.41 -18.25
N ASP A 326 -20.46 -17.92 -19.31
CA ASP A 326 -21.09 -17.09 -20.34
C ASP A 326 -22.29 -16.29 -19.79
N ARG A 327 -23.08 -16.87 -18.88
CA ARG A 327 -24.17 -16.14 -18.19
C ARG A 327 -23.64 -15.02 -17.31
N ILE A 328 -22.59 -15.28 -16.54
CA ILE A 328 -21.93 -14.28 -15.69
C ILE A 328 -21.35 -13.16 -16.58
N GLN A 329 -20.66 -13.51 -17.66
CA GLN A 329 -20.13 -12.52 -18.60
C GLN A 329 -21.22 -11.68 -19.26
N TYR A 330 -22.35 -12.29 -19.64
CA TYR A 330 -23.48 -11.55 -20.22
C TYR A 330 -24.07 -10.54 -19.22
N LYS A 331 -24.22 -10.94 -17.95
CA LYS A 331 -24.79 -10.11 -16.88
C LYS A 331 -23.88 -8.94 -16.48
N TYR A 332 -22.55 -9.11 -16.53
CA TYR A 332 -21.56 -8.13 -16.07
C TYR A 332 -20.63 -7.63 -17.19
N ARG A 333 -21.12 -7.61 -18.45
CA ARG A 333 -20.33 -7.39 -19.67
C ARG A 333 -19.42 -6.16 -19.61
N ASP A 334 -19.90 -5.07 -19.02
CA ASP A 334 -19.20 -3.77 -18.98
C ASP A 334 -18.48 -3.50 -17.65
N ASN A 335 -18.46 -4.47 -16.73
CA ASN A 335 -17.85 -4.32 -15.41
C ASN A 335 -17.01 -5.55 -15.05
N LEU A 336 -15.75 -5.55 -15.47
CA LEU A 336 -14.80 -6.63 -15.22
C LEU A 336 -14.66 -6.94 -13.72
N GLY A 337 -14.63 -5.92 -12.86
CA GLY A 337 -14.49 -6.11 -11.42
C GLY A 337 -15.69 -6.85 -10.80
N ALA A 338 -16.91 -6.43 -11.17
CA ALA A 338 -18.13 -7.11 -10.72
C ALA A 338 -18.26 -8.51 -11.33
N LEU A 339 -17.80 -8.71 -12.56
CA LEU A 339 -17.76 -10.00 -13.24
C LEU A 339 -16.87 -10.99 -12.49
N VAL A 340 -15.63 -10.59 -12.19
CA VAL A 340 -14.66 -11.43 -11.47
C VAL A 340 -15.17 -11.77 -10.07
N LEU A 341 -15.74 -10.78 -9.37
CA LEU A 341 -16.31 -10.96 -8.04
C LEU A 341 -17.47 -11.96 -8.07
N GLU A 342 -18.41 -11.80 -9.02
CA GLU A 342 -19.53 -12.72 -9.16
C GLU A 342 -19.05 -14.14 -9.48
N MET A 343 -18.04 -14.30 -10.33
CA MET A 343 -17.45 -15.62 -10.63
C MET A 343 -16.95 -16.32 -9.36
N LEU A 344 -16.18 -15.61 -8.52
CA LEU A 344 -15.67 -16.16 -7.27
C LEU A 344 -16.79 -16.46 -6.27
N PHE A 345 -17.78 -15.57 -6.15
CA PHE A 345 -18.90 -15.75 -5.21
C PHE A 345 -19.83 -16.87 -5.65
N HIS A 346 -20.06 -17.02 -6.97
CA HIS A 346 -20.82 -18.11 -7.54
C HIS A 346 -20.18 -19.46 -7.18
N TRP A 347 -18.88 -19.60 -7.42
CA TRP A 347 -18.14 -20.80 -7.03
C TRP A 347 -18.18 -21.04 -5.51
N ALA A 348 -17.93 -20.00 -4.73
CA ALA A 348 -17.86 -20.09 -3.27
C ALA A 348 -19.18 -20.53 -2.62
N ARG A 349 -20.32 -20.02 -3.13
CA ARG A 349 -21.66 -20.45 -2.70
C ARG A 349 -21.93 -21.91 -3.05
N GLY A 350 -21.42 -22.38 -4.19
CA GLY A 350 -21.46 -23.80 -4.57
C GLY A 350 -20.76 -24.70 -3.56
N GLN A 351 -19.62 -24.26 -3.00
CA GLN A 351 -18.90 -25.02 -1.97
C GLN A 351 -19.69 -25.12 -0.65
N GLN A 352 -20.45 -24.08 -0.28
CA GLN A 352 -21.28 -24.09 0.93
C GLN A 352 -22.49 -25.04 0.80
N GLN A 353 -23.07 -25.16 -0.40
CA GLN A 353 -24.17 -26.10 -0.66
C GLN A 353 -23.70 -27.56 -0.66
N GLU A 354 -22.46 -27.83 -1.10
CA GLU A 354 -21.86 -29.18 -1.02
C GLU A 354 -21.59 -29.62 0.43
N GLY A 355 -21.34 -28.68 1.35
CA GLY A 355 -21.19 -28.94 2.79
C GLY A 355 -22.49 -29.25 3.54
N VAL A 356 -23.64 -28.92 2.97
CA VAL A 356 -24.98 -29.19 3.53
C VAL A 356 -25.71 -30.20 2.64
N GLY A 357 -25.16 -31.41 2.57
CA GLY A 357 -25.83 -32.63 2.14
C GLY A 357 -26.74 -32.53 0.92
N LEU A 358 -26.19 -32.43 -0.29
CA LEU A 358 -26.81 -33.00 -1.51
C LEU A 358 -25.78 -33.09 -2.66
N ARG A 359 -25.54 -34.35 -3.07
CA ARG A 359 -24.93 -34.90 -4.31
C ARG A 359 -23.70 -34.17 -4.91
N PRO A 360 -22.53 -34.83 -4.99
CA PRO A 360 -21.31 -34.22 -5.56
C PRO A 360 -21.41 -34.09 -7.07
N ALA A 361 -21.10 -32.90 -7.60
CA ALA A 361 -20.88 -32.64 -9.02
C ALA A 361 -19.39 -32.66 -9.38
N GLY A 362 -18.54 -33.26 -8.53
CA GLY A 362 -17.12 -33.48 -8.79
C GLY A 362 -16.85 -34.89 -9.32
N GLY A 363 -16.02 -35.00 -10.35
CA GLY A 363 -15.54 -36.28 -10.89
C GLY A 363 -14.81 -37.14 -9.83
N PRO A 364 -14.65 -38.45 -10.09
CA PRO A 364 -14.08 -39.40 -9.12
C PRO A 364 -12.59 -39.10 -8.91
N GLY A 365 -12.25 -38.42 -7.80
CA GLY A 365 -10.86 -38.20 -7.39
C GLY A 365 -10.63 -37.09 -6.35
N GLN A 366 -11.50 -36.08 -6.26
CA GLN A 366 -11.34 -34.94 -5.35
C GLN A 366 -12.26 -35.03 -4.12
N LYS A 367 -12.20 -36.16 -3.41
CA LYS A 367 -12.94 -36.32 -2.14
C LYS A 367 -12.01 -35.90 -1.00
N GLY A 368 -12.24 -34.72 -0.42
CA GLY A 368 -11.58 -34.29 0.83
C GLY A 368 -10.59 -33.12 0.73
N ILE A 369 -10.54 -32.39 -0.38
CA ILE A 369 -9.74 -31.16 -0.48
C ILE A 369 -10.63 -29.98 -0.07
N GLY A 370 -10.29 -29.30 1.03
CA GLY A 370 -10.99 -28.11 1.52
C GLY A 370 -11.10 -27.01 0.45
N ALA A 371 -12.09 -26.12 0.59
CA ALA A 371 -12.36 -25.08 -0.41
C ALA A 371 -11.15 -24.16 -0.66
N VAL A 372 -10.36 -23.88 0.38
CA VAL A 372 -9.17 -23.02 0.30
C VAL A 372 -8.08 -23.63 -0.61
N PRO A 373 -7.61 -24.88 -0.40
CA PRO A 373 -6.67 -25.51 -1.32
C PRO A 373 -7.18 -25.59 -2.77
N ARG A 374 -8.48 -25.82 -3.00
CA ARG A 374 -9.04 -25.81 -4.36
C ARG A 374 -8.91 -24.45 -5.04
N LEU A 375 -9.12 -23.37 -4.29
CA LEU A 375 -8.91 -22.01 -4.80
C LEU A 375 -7.43 -21.78 -5.12
N VAL A 376 -6.52 -22.19 -4.24
CA VAL A 376 -5.07 -22.08 -4.45
C VAL A 376 -4.63 -22.85 -5.70
N ASP A 377 -5.08 -24.09 -5.87
CA ASP A 377 -4.73 -24.93 -7.01
C ASP A 377 -5.25 -24.32 -8.32
N ALA A 378 -6.49 -23.83 -8.34
CA ALA A 378 -7.06 -23.17 -9.51
C ALA A 378 -6.26 -21.92 -9.92
N MET A 379 -5.76 -21.14 -8.96
CA MET A 379 -4.88 -20.00 -9.22
C MET A 379 -3.53 -20.44 -9.81
N VAL A 380 -2.93 -21.50 -9.27
CA VAL A 380 -1.66 -22.06 -9.79
C VAL A 380 -1.83 -22.59 -11.21
N GLU A 381 -2.90 -23.32 -11.48
CA GLU A 381 -3.24 -23.86 -12.81
C GLU A 381 -3.60 -22.76 -13.82
N SER A 382 -3.95 -21.56 -13.34
CA SER A 382 -4.19 -20.36 -14.15
C SER A 382 -2.95 -19.45 -14.27
N ASP A 383 -1.75 -19.95 -13.93
CA ASP A 383 -0.49 -19.20 -13.93
C ASP A 383 -0.47 -17.96 -12.99
N ARG A 384 -1.39 -17.90 -12.03
CA ARG A 384 -1.48 -16.85 -11.00
C ARG A 384 -0.90 -17.30 -9.67
N ARG A 385 0.40 -17.66 -9.71
CA ARG A 385 1.16 -18.05 -8.51
C ARG A 385 1.29 -16.92 -7.50
N ASP A 386 1.30 -15.68 -7.97
CA ASP A 386 1.27 -14.47 -7.14
C ASP A 386 0.04 -14.47 -6.21
N LEU A 387 -1.15 -14.71 -6.77
CA LEU A 387 -2.40 -14.78 -5.99
C LEU A 387 -2.47 -16.04 -5.13
N ALA A 388 -1.96 -17.16 -5.62
CA ALA A 388 -1.91 -18.40 -4.86
C ALA A 388 -1.10 -18.25 -3.55
N GLU A 389 0.06 -17.58 -3.62
CA GLU A 389 0.85 -17.29 -2.42
C GLU A 389 0.18 -16.24 -1.51
N GLU A 390 -0.44 -15.20 -2.07
CA GLU A 390 -1.21 -14.23 -1.28
C GLU A 390 -2.35 -14.90 -0.50
N ILE A 391 -3.09 -15.82 -1.14
CA ILE A 391 -4.16 -16.58 -0.48
C ILE A 391 -3.61 -17.41 0.69
N LYS A 392 -2.47 -18.10 0.49
CA LYS A 392 -1.82 -18.87 1.56
C LYS A 392 -1.40 -17.97 2.72
N ASP A 393 -0.88 -16.78 2.44
CA ASP A 393 -0.44 -15.84 3.48
C ASP A 393 -1.62 -15.24 4.25
N ILE A 394 -2.72 -14.89 3.57
CA ILE A 394 -3.98 -14.48 4.20
C ILE A 394 -4.47 -15.56 5.18
N VAL A 395 -4.49 -16.82 4.72
CA VAL A 395 -4.95 -17.96 5.53
C VAL A 395 -4.03 -18.19 6.72
N ARG A 396 -2.70 -18.19 6.52
CA ARG A 396 -1.71 -18.34 7.60
C ARG A 396 -1.87 -17.25 8.66
N LEU A 397 -2.07 -16.01 8.25
CA LEU A 397 -2.29 -14.88 9.15
C LEU A 397 -3.58 -15.05 9.96
N GLY A 398 -4.68 -15.39 9.29
CA GLY A 398 -5.97 -15.65 9.93
C GLY A 398 -5.89 -16.78 10.96
N THR A 399 -5.30 -17.91 10.60
CA THR A 399 -5.10 -19.06 11.51
C THR A 399 -4.23 -18.68 12.70
N ARG A 400 -3.15 -17.91 12.50
CA ARG A 400 -2.30 -17.45 13.60
C ARG A 400 -3.08 -16.57 14.58
N LYS A 401 -3.84 -15.58 14.07
CA LYS A 401 -4.68 -14.70 14.90
C LYS A 401 -5.77 -15.47 15.64
N TYR A 402 -6.38 -16.45 14.98
CA TYR A 402 -7.38 -17.32 15.59
C TYR A 402 -6.79 -18.12 16.77
N ASN A 403 -5.62 -18.74 16.58
CA ASN A 403 -4.92 -19.48 17.63
C ASN A 403 -4.44 -18.58 18.77
N GLU A 404 -3.93 -17.39 18.46
CA GLU A 404 -3.58 -16.38 19.47
C GLU A 404 -4.81 -15.90 20.25
N SER A 405 -5.98 -15.79 19.59
CA SER A 405 -7.25 -15.45 20.24
C SER A 405 -7.69 -16.56 21.19
N LEU A 406 -7.68 -17.83 20.73
CA LEU A 406 -7.99 -19.01 21.56
C LEU A 406 -7.12 -19.09 22.82
N ARG A 407 -5.82 -18.80 22.69
CA ARG A 407 -4.87 -18.69 23.82
C ARG A 407 -5.27 -17.62 24.82
N ARG A 408 -5.69 -16.44 24.35
CA ARG A 408 -6.09 -15.34 25.22
C ARG A 408 -7.41 -15.61 25.96
N VAL A 409 -8.31 -16.40 25.38
CA VAL A 409 -9.61 -16.74 25.99
C VAL A 409 -9.60 -18.05 26.79
N GLY A 410 -8.46 -18.73 26.88
CA GLY A 410 -8.30 -19.95 27.68
C GLY A 410 -9.07 -21.17 27.16
N LEU A 411 -9.37 -21.21 25.85
CA LEU A 411 -10.12 -22.29 25.18
C LEU A 411 -9.21 -23.23 24.38
N GLU A 412 -7.92 -23.36 24.76
CA GLU A 412 -7.11 -24.44 24.19
C GLU A 412 -7.68 -25.78 24.68
N GLU A 413 -8.13 -26.64 23.75
CA GLU A 413 -8.27 -28.07 24.07
C GLU A 413 -6.89 -28.55 24.51
N GLU A 414 -6.79 -29.07 25.73
CA GLU A 414 -5.59 -29.76 26.19
C GLU A 414 -5.26 -30.88 25.21
N GLU A 415 -4.33 -30.61 24.31
CA GLU A 415 -3.72 -31.63 23.48
C GLU A 415 -3.09 -32.65 24.43
N LYS A 416 -3.69 -33.84 24.49
CA LYS A 416 -3.28 -34.96 25.33
C LYS A 416 -1.76 -35.12 25.26
N ARG A 417 -1.08 -34.77 26.36
CA ARG A 417 0.33 -35.13 26.53
C ARG A 417 0.42 -36.66 26.43
N PRO A 418 1.35 -37.21 25.64
CA PRO A 418 1.61 -38.64 25.67
C PRO A 418 2.04 -39.02 27.09
N SER A 419 1.35 -40.00 27.66
CA SER A 419 1.67 -40.58 28.96
C SER A 419 3.12 -41.04 28.95
N ALA A 420 3.96 -40.34 29.69
CA ALA A 420 5.33 -40.76 29.92
C ALA A 420 5.32 -42.16 30.54
N GLU A 421 6.09 -43.03 29.90
CA GLU A 421 6.36 -44.40 30.29
C GLU A 421 6.68 -44.50 31.78
N THR A 422 5.97 -45.42 32.42
CA THR A 422 6.26 -45.84 33.79
C THR A 422 7.43 -46.81 33.72
N ASP A 423 8.64 -46.35 34.02
CA ASP A 423 9.78 -47.24 34.22
C ASP A 423 9.90 -47.63 35.72
N PRO A 424 10.37 -48.85 36.01
CA PRO A 424 10.03 -49.57 37.24
C PRO A 424 10.91 -49.22 38.43
N SER A 425 10.30 -49.35 39.62
CA SER A 425 10.95 -49.25 40.93
C SER A 425 12.16 -50.20 41.06
N PRO A 426 13.24 -49.81 41.76
CA PRO A 426 14.27 -50.75 42.17
C PRO A 426 13.78 -51.54 43.39
N SER A 427 13.98 -52.85 43.32
CA SER A 427 13.73 -53.84 44.35
C SER A 427 14.61 -53.66 45.60
N HIS A 428 14.02 -53.89 46.77
CA HIS A 428 14.69 -54.53 47.90
C HIS A 428 14.35 -56.02 47.91
#